data_AF-A0A382A2K7-F1
#
_entry.id   AF-A0A382A2K7-F1
#
_cell.length_a   1.000
_cell.length_b   1.000
_cell.length_c   1.000
_cell.angle_alpha   90.00
_cell.angle_beta   90.00
_cell.angle_gamma   90.00
#
_symmetry.space_group_name_H-M   'P 1'
#
loop_
_entity.id
_entity.type
_entity.pdbx_description
1 polymer ?
#
loop_
_entity_poly.entity_id
_entity_poly.type
_entity_poly.pdbx_seq_one_letter_code
_entity_poly.pdbx_strand_id
1 'polypeptide(L)'
;MVAEVLAGIALVSSAVKGIKASIETAKDIKDIAGSIDELMTGVEQCQKKAKGKQKSGKAGRWQNYLRLRFTSVKETGDGTSIQEIAAEVIEQKHAERELWQMQLLINKKFGANTWNDIIIMRDQRIEELEKKRHRLRYLAREKAAASAKMWKKIFKETGNVLILVAIAGGAYALWYFEVFGRH
;
A
#
# COMPACT_ATOMS: atom_id res chain seq x y z
N MET A 1 -15.16 13.37 -7.46
CA MET A 1 -14.13 13.48 -6.40
C MET A 1 -14.75 13.73 -5.03
N VAL A 2 -15.65 14.71 -4.90
CA VAL A 2 -16.40 14.95 -3.65
C VAL A 2 -17.11 13.67 -3.14
N ALA A 3 -17.75 12.90 -4.02
CA ALA A 3 -18.42 11.64 -3.64
C ALA A 3 -17.51 10.58 -2.98
N GLU A 4 -16.23 10.49 -3.39
CA GLU A 4 -15.28 9.54 -2.79
C GLU A 4 -14.78 10.02 -1.42
N VAL A 5 -14.57 11.34 -1.25
CA VAL A 5 -14.17 11.89 0.06
C VAL A 5 -15.34 11.86 1.04
N LEU A 6 -16.56 12.12 0.56
CA LEU A 6 -17.79 11.90 1.33
C LEU A 6 -17.95 10.44 1.75
N ALA A 7 -17.57 9.47 0.91
CA ALA A 7 -17.55 8.05 1.28
C ALA A 7 -16.53 7.77 2.40
N GLY A 8 -15.33 8.37 2.32
CA GLY A 8 -14.32 8.30 3.38
C GLY A 8 -14.83 8.90 4.70
N ILE A 9 -15.52 10.03 4.65
CA ILE A 9 -16.10 10.68 5.84
C ILE A 9 -17.26 9.87 6.41
N ALA A 10 -18.10 9.29 5.56
CA ALA A 10 -19.17 8.40 6.00
C ALA A 10 -18.59 7.20 6.77
N LEU A 11 -17.47 6.64 6.28
CA LEU A 11 -16.73 5.58 6.96
C LEU A 11 -16.14 6.04 8.30
N VAL A 12 -15.54 7.23 8.35
CA VAL A 12 -15.02 7.81 9.60
C VAL A 12 -16.16 8.02 10.61
N SER A 13 -17.28 8.59 10.18
CA SER A 13 -18.43 8.84 11.05
C SER A 13 -19.10 7.55 11.53
N SER A 14 -19.24 6.54 10.67
CA SER A 14 -19.76 5.23 11.07
C SER A 14 -18.85 4.54 12.06
N ALA A 15 -17.53 4.62 11.85
CA ALA A 15 -16.54 4.09 12.75
C ALA A 15 -16.62 4.75 14.14
N VAL A 16 -16.69 6.08 14.24
CA VAL A 16 -16.87 6.76 15.54
C VAL A 16 -18.16 6.35 16.22
N LYS A 17 -19.26 6.18 15.48
CA LYS A 17 -20.53 5.69 16.04
C LYS A 17 -20.40 4.26 16.56
N GLY A 18 -19.73 3.38 15.82
CA GLY A 18 -19.41 2.02 16.25
C GLY A 18 -18.54 2.01 17.51
N ILE A 19 -17.50 2.84 17.56
CA ILE A 19 -16.66 3.02 18.75
C ILE A 19 -17.52 3.50 19.92
N LYS A 20 -18.35 4.54 19.76
CA LYS A 20 -19.22 5.04 20.83
C LYS A 20 -20.23 3.99 21.33
N ALA A 21 -20.77 3.15 20.44
CA ALA A 21 -21.70 2.09 20.82
C ALA A 21 -21.02 0.93 21.55
N SER A 22 -19.81 0.57 21.13
CA SER A 22 -19.06 -0.56 21.69
C SER A 22 -18.16 -0.15 22.86
N ILE A 23 -17.85 1.13 23.04
CA ILE A 23 -16.95 1.57 24.11
C ILE A 23 -17.58 1.43 25.49
N GLU A 24 -18.91 1.45 25.63
CA GLU A 24 -19.54 1.24 26.93
C GLU A 24 -19.56 -0.25 27.33
N THR A 25 -19.56 -1.16 26.35
CA THR A 25 -19.77 -2.60 26.56
C THR A 25 -18.50 -3.45 26.38
N ALA A 26 -17.52 -2.98 25.62
CA ALA A 26 -16.30 -3.72 25.34
C ALA A 26 -15.49 -3.93 26.63
N LYS A 27 -15.15 -5.17 26.97
CA LYS A 27 -14.15 -5.41 28.03
C LYS A 27 -12.73 -5.27 27.50
N ASP A 28 -12.52 -5.58 26.22
CA ASP A 28 -11.22 -5.62 25.57
C ASP A 28 -11.19 -4.77 24.30
N ILE A 29 -10.03 -4.15 24.03
CA ILE A 29 -9.80 -3.31 22.84
C ILE A 29 -10.10 -4.02 21.51
N LYS A 30 -10.13 -5.36 21.52
CA LYS A 30 -10.42 -6.20 20.34
C LYS A 30 -11.82 -5.97 19.78
N ASP A 31 -12.79 -5.64 20.63
CA ASP A 31 -14.18 -5.38 20.20
C ASP A 31 -14.33 -4.04 19.49
N ILE A 32 -13.39 -3.12 19.72
CA ILE A 32 -13.36 -1.77 19.13
C ILE A 32 -12.33 -1.69 17.99
N ALA A 33 -11.40 -2.65 17.90
CA ALA A 33 -10.29 -2.66 16.95
C ALA A 33 -10.75 -2.56 15.48
N GLY A 34 -11.81 -3.28 15.10
CA GLY A 34 -12.36 -3.19 13.74
C GLY A 34 -12.84 -1.79 13.38
N SER A 35 -13.56 -1.13 14.29
CA SER A 35 -14.01 0.25 14.08
C SER A 35 -12.86 1.25 14.11
N ILE A 36 -11.79 1.01 14.88
CA ILE A 36 -10.58 1.85 14.84
C ILE A 36 -9.88 1.71 13.48
N ASP A 37 -9.77 0.49 12.95
CA ASP A 37 -9.17 0.25 11.64
C ASP A 37 -9.99 0.89 10.50
N GLU A 38 -11.33 0.82 10.57
CA GLU A 38 -12.22 1.52 9.64
C GLU A 38 -12.06 3.04 9.72
N LEU A 39 -11.96 3.60 10.93
CA LEU A 39 -11.72 5.03 11.14
C LEU A 39 -10.39 5.46 10.50
N MET A 40 -9.30 4.74 10.83
CA MET A 40 -7.96 5.05 10.34
C MET A 40 -7.88 4.91 8.82
N THR A 41 -8.56 3.90 8.26
CA THR A 41 -8.66 3.71 6.81
C THR A 41 -9.42 4.85 6.15
N GLY A 42 -10.55 5.28 6.73
CA GLY A 42 -11.33 6.42 6.24
C GLY A 42 -10.53 7.74 6.29
N VAL A 43 -9.81 7.99 7.39
CA VAL A 43 -8.90 9.14 7.51
C VAL A 43 -7.79 9.08 6.46
N GLU A 44 -7.17 7.92 6.26
CA GLU A 44 -6.11 7.75 5.27
C GLU A 44 -6.62 7.97 3.84
N GLN A 45 -7.85 7.54 3.53
CA GLN A 45 -8.51 7.81 2.26
C GLN A 45 -8.75 9.31 2.06
N CYS A 46 -9.25 10.03 3.07
CA CYS A 46 -9.40 11.49 3.03
C CYS A 46 -8.04 12.18 2.82
N GLN A 47 -6.99 11.76 3.53
CA GLN A 47 -5.66 12.38 3.46
C GLN A 47 -4.90 12.10 2.16
N LYS A 48 -4.93 10.86 1.64
CA LYS A 48 -4.25 10.52 0.37
C LYS A 48 -4.86 11.26 -0.81
N LYS A 49 -6.18 11.43 -0.81
CA LYS A 49 -6.91 12.10 -1.89
C LYS A 49 -6.74 13.61 -1.84
N ALA A 50 -6.65 14.18 -0.64
CA ALA A 50 -6.19 15.55 -0.43
C ALA A 50 -4.75 15.78 -0.96
N LYS A 51 -3.79 14.94 -0.56
CA LYS A 51 -2.37 15.09 -0.94
C LYS A 51 -2.07 14.76 -2.41
N GLY A 52 -2.84 13.87 -3.04
CA GLY A 52 -2.65 13.42 -4.42
C GLY A 52 -2.78 14.52 -5.50
N LYS A 53 -3.18 15.74 -5.12
CA LYS A 53 -3.33 16.89 -6.03
C LYS A 53 -2.49 18.11 -5.67
N GLN A 54 -1.47 18.01 -4.81
CA GLN A 54 -0.42 19.04 -4.79
C GLN A 54 0.50 18.91 -6.02
N LYS A 55 0.00 19.29 -7.21
CA LYS A 55 0.89 19.59 -8.33
C LYS A 55 1.73 20.80 -7.92
N SER A 56 3.05 20.63 -7.90
CA SER A 56 4.03 21.68 -7.58
C SER A 56 3.97 22.78 -8.65
N GLY A 57 3.13 23.78 -8.41
CA GLY A 57 3.25 25.10 -9.03
C GLY A 57 3.65 26.09 -7.94
N LYS A 58 4.72 26.85 -8.16
CA LYS A 58 4.94 28.10 -7.41
C LYS A 58 3.82 29.08 -7.78
N ALA A 59 2.63 28.89 -7.22
CA ALA A 59 1.49 29.78 -7.36
C ALA A 59 1.32 30.48 -6.02
N GLY A 60 1.76 31.74 -6.02
CA GLY A 60 2.08 32.58 -4.87
C GLY A 60 1.08 32.55 -3.73
N ARG A 61 1.58 32.94 -2.55
CA ARG A 61 0.86 33.39 -1.35
C ARG A 61 -0.28 34.43 -1.59
N TRP A 62 -0.56 34.77 -2.85
CA TRP A 62 -1.26 35.90 -3.45
C TRP A 62 -2.09 35.47 -4.69
N GLN A 63 -2.45 34.17 -4.84
CA GLN A 63 -3.69 33.80 -5.56
C GLN A 63 -4.96 34.11 -4.73
N ASN A 64 -4.75 34.74 -3.57
CA ASN A 64 -5.50 35.90 -3.12
C ASN A 64 -6.90 35.54 -2.57
N TYR A 65 -7.28 36.15 -1.46
CA TYR A 65 -8.17 37.33 -1.44
C TYR A 65 -9.10 37.64 -2.67
N LEU A 66 -8.82 37.13 -3.89
CA LEU A 66 -9.45 37.23 -5.22
C LEU A 66 -10.80 36.52 -5.35
N ARG A 67 -11.37 35.89 -4.33
CA ARG A 67 -12.77 35.39 -4.44
C ARG A 67 -13.79 36.26 -3.71
N LEU A 68 -13.43 36.85 -2.57
CA LEU A 68 -14.32 37.78 -1.85
C LEU A 68 -14.50 39.13 -2.59
N ARG A 69 -13.79 39.37 -3.70
CA ARG A 69 -13.87 40.56 -4.57
C ARG A 69 -14.43 40.29 -5.98
N PHE A 70 -14.65 39.02 -6.33
CA PHE A 70 -14.92 38.64 -7.70
C PHE A 70 -16.24 37.88 -7.79
N THR A 71 -17.25 38.65 -8.16
CA THR A 71 -18.39 38.23 -8.98
C THR A 71 -17.94 37.21 -10.04
N SER A 72 -18.75 36.17 -10.25
CA SER A 72 -18.63 35.10 -11.25
C SER A 72 -17.32 34.28 -11.23
N VAL A 73 -17.21 33.38 -10.25
CA VAL A 73 -16.22 32.30 -10.27
C VAL A 73 -16.60 31.33 -11.39
N LYS A 74 -15.74 31.22 -12.41
CA LYS A 74 -15.87 30.16 -13.42
C LYS A 74 -15.69 28.81 -12.74
N GLU A 75 -16.68 27.95 -12.88
CA GLU A 75 -16.60 26.53 -12.54
C GLU A 75 -15.61 25.86 -13.49
N THR A 76 -14.35 25.84 -13.10
CA THR A 76 -13.35 25.01 -13.75
C THR A 76 -13.28 23.72 -12.93
N GLY A 77 -13.87 22.64 -13.45
CA GLY A 77 -13.93 21.31 -12.81
C GLY A 77 -12.59 20.58 -12.65
N ASP A 78 -11.49 21.34 -12.56
CA ASP A 78 -10.12 20.85 -12.56
C ASP A 78 -9.57 20.62 -11.14
N GLY A 79 -10.35 20.88 -10.08
CA GLY A 79 -9.90 20.72 -8.69
C GLY A 79 -9.23 21.96 -8.09
N THR A 80 -9.30 23.13 -8.75
CA THR A 80 -8.70 24.39 -8.29
C THR A 80 -9.75 25.41 -7.85
N SER A 81 -11.03 25.06 -7.90
CA SER A 81 -12.08 25.96 -7.44
C SER A 81 -11.98 26.11 -5.92
N ILE A 82 -12.20 27.33 -5.42
CA ILE A 82 -12.12 27.58 -3.97
C ILE A 82 -13.23 26.83 -3.23
N GLN A 83 -14.31 26.44 -3.92
CA GLN A 83 -15.34 25.56 -3.37
C GLN A 83 -14.80 24.16 -3.10
N GLU A 84 -14.07 23.57 -4.05
CA GLU A 84 -13.45 22.25 -3.88
C GLU A 84 -12.33 22.27 -2.82
N ILE A 85 -11.48 23.31 -2.82
CA ILE A 85 -10.43 23.46 -1.80
C ILE A 85 -11.04 23.67 -0.41
N ALA A 86 -12.10 24.48 -0.30
CA ALA A 86 -12.80 24.67 0.97
C ALA A 86 -13.45 23.37 1.45
N ALA A 87 -14.07 22.59 0.56
CA ALA A 87 -14.59 21.27 0.88
C ALA A 87 -13.46 20.37 1.40
N GLU A 88 -12.35 20.24 0.68
CA GLU A 88 -11.21 19.40 1.07
C GLU A 88 -10.66 19.77 2.45
N VAL A 89 -10.47 21.06 2.74
CA VAL A 89 -9.98 21.54 4.05
C VAL A 89 -10.99 21.26 5.17
N ILE A 90 -12.28 21.47 4.92
CA ILE A 90 -13.34 21.18 5.90
C ILE A 90 -13.39 19.68 6.20
N GLU A 91 -13.26 18.85 5.18
CA GLU A 91 -13.26 17.39 5.26
C GLU A 91 -12.06 16.88 6.06
N GLN A 92 -10.85 17.41 5.80
CA GLN A 92 -9.66 17.14 6.62
C GLN A 92 -9.89 17.51 8.10
N LYS A 93 -10.42 18.71 8.36
CA LYS A 93 -10.71 19.18 9.72
C LYS A 93 -11.81 18.37 10.40
N HIS A 94 -12.73 17.78 9.65
CA HIS A 94 -13.74 16.87 10.19
C HIS A 94 -13.09 15.54 10.60
N ALA A 95 -12.28 14.94 9.72
CA ALA A 95 -11.53 13.71 10.03
C ALA A 95 -10.59 13.87 11.25
N GLU A 96 -9.88 15.00 11.37
CA GLU A 96 -9.06 15.33 12.53
C GLU A 96 -9.87 15.39 13.84
N ARG A 97 -11.06 15.99 13.80
CA ARG A 97 -11.94 16.09 14.99
C ARG A 97 -12.45 14.73 15.44
N GLU A 98 -12.85 13.87 14.50
CA GLU A 98 -13.35 12.53 14.81
C GLU A 98 -12.23 11.64 15.41
N LEU A 99 -11.01 11.74 14.88
CA LEU A 99 -9.82 11.10 15.48
C LEU A 99 -9.58 11.57 16.92
N TRP A 100 -9.62 12.88 17.15
CA TRP A 100 -9.43 13.44 18.47
C TRP A 100 -10.51 12.99 19.46
N GLN A 101 -11.78 12.97 19.02
CA GLN A 101 -12.87 12.45 19.85
C GLN A 101 -12.67 10.98 20.23
N MET A 102 -12.28 10.15 19.26
CA MET A 102 -11.97 8.75 19.53
C MET A 102 -10.81 8.62 20.51
N GLN A 103 -9.72 9.36 20.32
CA GLN A 103 -8.58 9.34 21.24
C GLN A 103 -9.02 9.67 22.67
N LEU A 104 -9.86 10.72 22.84
CA LEU A 104 -10.40 11.10 24.13
C LEU A 104 -11.24 9.97 24.75
N LEU A 105 -12.11 9.34 23.95
CA LEU A 105 -12.97 8.25 24.38
C LEU A 105 -12.16 7.03 24.85
N ILE A 106 -11.17 6.62 24.05
CA ILE A 106 -10.30 5.48 24.35
C ILE A 106 -9.49 5.77 25.62
N ASN A 107 -8.86 6.95 25.72
CA ASN A 107 -8.08 7.30 26.89
C ASN A 107 -8.94 7.43 28.15
N LYS A 108 -10.15 7.99 28.04
CA LYS A 108 -11.08 8.11 29.17
C LYS A 108 -11.45 6.74 29.74
N LYS A 109 -11.56 5.71 28.89
CA LYS A 109 -11.96 4.38 29.31
C LYS A 109 -10.80 3.50 29.76
N PHE A 110 -9.72 3.46 28.99
CA PHE A 110 -8.63 2.50 29.17
C PHE A 110 -7.40 3.08 29.88
N GLY A 111 -7.39 4.39 30.15
CA GLY A 111 -6.32 5.08 30.86
C GLY A 111 -5.66 6.16 30.01
N ALA A 112 -4.93 7.05 30.67
CA ALA A 112 -4.19 8.10 29.97
C ALA A 112 -3.16 7.48 29.01
N ASN A 113 -2.97 8.11 27.85
CA ASN A 113 -2.01 7.71 26.81
C ASN A 113 -2.21 6.35 26.12
N THR A 114 -3.25 5.56 26.45
CA THR A 114 -3.49 4.27 25.79
C THR A 114 -3.54 4.36 24.27
N TRP A 115 -4.18 5.41 23.72
CA TRP A 115 -4.19 5.66 22.29
C TRP A 115 -2.79 5.79 21.68
N ASN A 116 -1.90 6.53 22.35
CA ASN A 116 -0.56 6.78 21.84
C ASN A 116 0.27 5.49 21.85
N ASP A 117 0.14 4.67 22.90
CA ASP A 117 0.82 3.38 22.99
C ASP A 117 0.39 2.43 21.87
N ILE A 118 -0.91 2.43 21.52
CA ILE A 118 -1.45 1.64 20.39
C ILE A 118 -0.80 2.07 19.08
N ILE A 119 -0.73 3.37 18.81
CA ILE A 119 -0.14 3.90 17.58
C ILE A 119 1.36 3.58 17.51
N ILE A 120 2.11 3.79 18.61
CA ILE A 120 3.54 3.48 18.67
C ILE A 120 3.79 2.00 18.40
N MET A 121 3.07 1.10 19.06
CA MET A 121 3.19 -0.34 18.84
C MET A 121 2.82 -0.75 17.41
N ARG A 122 1.78 -0.13 16.84
CA ARG A 122 1.37 -0.37 15.46
C ARG A 122 2.46 0.04 14.48
N ASP A 123 3.03 1.22 14.66
CA ASP A 123 4.06 1.75 13.78
C ASP A 123 5.34 0.90 13.84
N GLN A 124 5.74 0.46 15.04
CA GLN A 124 6.83 -0.50 15.22
C GLN A 124 6.55 -1.83 14.48
N ARG A 125 5.35 -2.39 14.63
CA ARG A 125 4.97 -3.65 13.95
C ARG A 125 4.93 -3.50 12.43
N ILE A 126 4.46 -2.35 11.91
CA ILE A 126 4.49 -2.06 10.47
C ILE A 126 5.92 -1.99 9.97
N GLU A 127 6.80 -1.27 10.65
CA GLU A 127 8.20 -1.15 10.28
C GLU A 127 8.91 -2.51 10.29
N GLU A 128 8.65 -3.35 11.29
CA GLU A 128 9.18 -4.71 11.34
C GLU A 128 8.70 -5.58 10.18
N LEU A 129 7.40 -5.50 9.85
CA LEU A 129 6.82 -6.22 8.72
C LEU A 129 7.41 -5.74 7.39
N GLU A 130 7.64 -4.43 7.23
CA GLU A 130 8.30 -3.86 6.06
C GLU A 130 9.74 -4.34 5.93
N LYS A 131 10.51 -4.31 7.03
CA LYS A 131 11.89 -4.85 7.08
C LYS A 131 11.91 -6.34 6.72
N LYS A 132 10.97 -7.14 7.25
CA LYS A 132 10.82 -8.56 6.90
C LYS A 132 10.49 -8.73 5.42
N ARG A 133 9.51 -7.99 4.88
CA ARG A 133 9.15 -8.02 3.45
C ARG A 133 10.32 -7.61 2.56
N HIS A 134 11.07 -6.59 2.94
CA HIS A 134 12.24 -6.13 2.21
C HIS A 134 13.34 -7.20 2.20
N ARG A 135 13.66 -7.80 3.36
CA ARG A 135 14.60 -8.92 3.46
C ARG A 135 14.16 -10.13 2.62
N LEU A 136 12.89 -10.51 2.68
CA LEU A 136 12.36 -11.61 1.88
C LEU A 136 12.46 -11.32 0.37
N ARG A 137 12.15 -10.09 -0.06
CA ARG A 137 12.32 -9.67 -1.46
C ARG A 137 13.78 -9.72 -1.90
N TYR A 138 14.70 -9.28 -1.04
CA TYR A 138 16.13 -9.34 -1.30
C TYR A 138 16.61 -10.79 -1.45
N LEU A 139 16.30 -11.66 -0.49
CA LEU A 139 16.65 -13.08 -0.51
C LEU A 139 16.02 -13.81 -1.71
N ALA A 140 14.78 -13.47 -2.08
CA ALA A 140 14.13 -14.05 -3.26
C ALA A 140 14.85 -13.66 -4.55
N ARG A 141 15.32 -12.40 -4.66
CA ARG A 141 16.12 -11.93 -5.80
C ARG A 141 17.47 -12.65 -5.88
N GLU A 142 18.16 -12.82 -4.75
CA GLU A 142 19.43 -13.56 -4.72
C GLU A 142 19.26 -15.03 -5.10
N LYS A 143 18.25 -15.72 -4.54
CA LYS A 143 17.93 -17.10 -4.88
C LYS A 143 17.58 -17.25 -6.36
N ALA A 144 16.81 -16.32 -6.93
CA ALA A 144 16.46 -16.31 -8.36
C ALA A 144 17.69 -16.08 -9.26
N ALA A 145 18.60 -15.18 -8.87
CA ALA A 145 19.84 -14.95 -9.62
C ALA A 145 20.80 -16.14 -9.53
N ALA A 146 20.91 -16.78 -8.35
CA ALA A 146 21.72 -17.97 -8.14
C ALA A 146 21.18 -19.18 -8.91
N SER A 147 19.86 -19.40 -8.87
CA SER A 147 19.23 -20.48 -9.63
C SER A 147 19.37 -20.26 -11.14
N ALA A 148 19.22 -19.02 -11.66
CA ALA A 148 19.44 -18.73 -13.08
C ALA A 148 20.87 -19.08 -13.54
N LYS A 149 21.89 -18.79 -12.73
CA LYS A 149 23.28 -19.17 -13.02
C LYS A 149 23.48 -20.69 -12.96
N MET A 150 22.89 -21.34 -11.96
CA MET A 150 22.92 -22.80 -11.81
C MET A 150 22.27 -23.51 -13.01
N TRP A 151 21.08 -23.08 -13.43
CA TRP A 151 20.38 -23.60 -14.59
C TRP A 151 21.19 -23.41 -15.88
N LYS A 152 21.81 -22.25 -16.09
CA LYS A 152 22.72 -22.05 -17.24
C LYS A 152 23.89 -23.05 -17.25
N LYS A 153 24.49 -23.33 -16.09
CA LYS A 153 25.58 -24.31 -15.97
C LYS A 153 25.08 -25.73 -16.27
N ILE A 154 23.95 -26.11 -15.68
CA ILE A 154 23.31 -27.42 -15.91
C ILE A 154 22.99 -27.61 -17.39
N PHE A 155 22.32 -26.65 -18.04
CA PHE A 155 22.02 -26.75 -19.48
C PHE A 155 23.27 -26.88 -20.36
N LYS A 156 24.34 -26.17 -20.01
CA LYS A 156 25.62 -26.26 -20.74
C LYS A 156 26.27 -27.63 -20.58
N GLU A 157 26.31 -28.16 -19.37
CA GLU A 157 26.91 -29.48 -19.08
C GLU A 157 26.08 -30.61 -19.70
N THR A 158 24.75 -30.58 -19.56
CA THR A 158 23.86 -31.57 -20.18
C THR A 158 23.95 -31.54 -21.70
N GLY A 159 24.02 -30.35 -22.31
CA GLY A 159 24.21 -30.21 -23.76
C GLY A 159 25.52 -30.83 -24.25
N ASN A 160 26.63 -30.62 -23.53
CA ASN A 160 27.92 -31.21 -23.87
C ASN A 160 27.89 -32.74 -23.79
N VAL A 161 27.28 -33.31 -22.75
CA VAL A 161 27.15 -34.77 -22.59
C VAL A 161 26.29 -35.36 -23.72
N LEU A 162 25.18 -34.72 -24.09
CA LEU A 162 24.34 -35.16 -25.21
C LEU A 162 25.09 -35.16 -26.55
N ILE A 163 25.92 -34.14 -26.80
CA ILE A 163 26.76 -34.08 -28.01
C ILE A 163 27.77 -35.25 -28.03
N LEU A 164 28.42 -35.54 -26.90
CA LEU A 164 29.37 -36.66 -26.80
C LEU A 164 28.68 -38.01 -27.03
N VAL A 165 27.50 -38.21 -26.44
CA VAL A 165 26.70 -39.44 -26.65
C VAL A 165 26.26 -39.56 -28.11
N ALA A 166 25.86 -38.47 -28.76
CA ALA A 166 25.47 -38.48 -30.16
C ALA A 166 26.66 -38.83 -31.09
N ILE A 167 27.86 -38.30 -30.81
CA ILE A 167 29.08 -38.63 -31.55
C ILE A 167 29.46 -40.10 -31.35
N ALA A 168 29.47 -40.58 -30.10
CA ALA A 168 29.79 -41.97 -29.79
C ALA A 168 28.78 -42.95 -30.42
N GLY A 169 27.48 -42.63 -30.34
CA GLY A 169 26.41 -43.42 -30.96
C GLY A 169 26.49 -43.41 -32.48
N GLY A 170 26.80 -42.27 -33.10
CA GLY A 170 27.01 -42.15 -34.54
C GLY A 170 28.23 -42.95 -35.01
N ALA A 171 29.35 -42.89 -34.28
CA ALA A 171 30.54 -43.69 -34.57
C ALA A 171 30.27 -45.20 -34.42
N TYR A 172 29.51 -45.61 -33.39
CA TYR A 172 29.11 -47.00 -33.22
C TYR A 172 28.20 -47.49 -34.35
N ALA A 173 27.23 -46.68 -34.80
CA ALA A 173 26.36 -47.01 -35.92
C ALA A 173 27.13 -47.16 -37.24
N LEU A 174 28.09 -46.26 -37.50
CA LEU A 174 28.98 -46.35 -38.67
C LEU A 174 29.85 -47.61 -38.61
N TRP A 175 30.47 -47.90 -37.47
CA TRP A 175 31.26 -49.11 -37.27
C TRP A 175 30.42 -50.39 -37.46
N TYR A 176 29.21 -50.42 -36.89
CA TYR A 176 28.28 -51.54 -37.04
C TYR A 176 27.90 -51.77 -38.52
N PHE A 177 27.60 -50.69 -39.26
CA PHE A 177 27.26 -50.77 -40.67
C PHE A 177 28.44 -51.25 -41.54
N GLU A 178 29.67 -50.83 -41.23
CA GLU A 178 30.86 -51.23 -41.99
C GLU A 178 31.27 -52.69 -41.77
N VAL A 179 31.06 -53.21 -40.55
CA VAL A 179 31.42 -54.60 -40.17
C VAL A 179 30.34 -55.61 -40.57
N PHE A 180 29.06 -55.29 -40.41
CA PHE A 180 27.96 -56.24 -40.63
C PHE A 180 27.10 -55.94 -41.87
N GLY A 181 27.24 -54.78 -42.51
CA GLY A 181 26.47 -54.40 -43.70
C GLY A 181 27.04 -54.87 -45.04
N ARG A 182 28.24 -55.48 -45.05
CA ARG A 182 28.82 -56.13 -46.24
C ARG A 182 28.49 -57.63 -46.24
N HIS A 183 27.23 -57.96 -46.48
CA HIS A 183 26.77 -59.29 -46.87
C HIS A 183 25.68 -59.17 -47.93
#